data_AF-A0A937PU12-F1
#
_entry.id   AF-A0A937PU12-F1
#
_cell.length_a   1.000
_cell.length_b   1.000
_cell.length_c   1.000
_cell.angle_alpha   90.00
_cell.angle_beta   90.00
_cell.angle_gamma   90.00
#
_symmetry.space_group_name_H-M   'P 1'
#
loop_
_entity.id
_entity.type
_entity.pdbx_description
1 polymer ?
#
loop_
_entity_poly.entity_id
_entity_poly.type
_entity_poly.pdbx_seq_one_letter_code
_entity_poly.pdbx_strand_id
1 'polypeptide(L)'
;MWPSDWPIELSPYRAQGKTFQIAAGNQETAYEIHFKNREEFEKIWPTIQKVKSKGGTLKLSSIEKPFDEKTSFFSQAQPIVRIYGPVHPAWPVTFRGGKKLVPGPPWPDSARLEAGELSEYVTGSADRTTWLPYVYDPNKPAGMWRARIDIELVVDGEIIDLNRIRLPADTRIIDNRKPWTRQEISQNHTEWIKECLKRVQSIRPGATRGELLDVVATEGGISNRLSRRYVYKECPYIKVDVEFKAIGDGMLENDNDIITKISKPFLEWSIAD
;
A
#
# COMPACT_ATOMS: atom_id res chain seq x y z
N MET A 1 -7.42 -19.13 -14.77
CA MET A 1 -7.05 -18.39 -16.01
C MET A 1 -7.46 -16.94 -15.82
N TRP A 2 -6.62 -15.99 -16.20
CA TRP A 2 -6.92 -14.55 -16.07
C TRP A 2 -7.71 -14.05 -17.29
N PRO A 3 -8.53 -12.99 -17.14
CA PRO A 3 -9.30 -12.46 -18.27
C PRO A 3 -8.38 -11.95 -19.39
N SER A 4 -8.72 -12.27 -20.63
CA SER A 4 -7.91 -11.94 -21.80
C SER A 4 -7.93 -10.45 -22.15
N ASP A 5 -8.96 -9.73 -21.71
CA ASP A 5 -9.15 -8.29 -21.88
C ASP A 5 -8.40 -7.44 -20.85
N TRP A 6 -7.80 -8.06 -19.83
CA TRP A 6 -6.97 -7.33 -18.88
C TRP A 6 -5.66 -6.83 -19.53
N PRO A 7 -5.11 -5.70 -19.05
CA PRO A 7 -3.89 -5.10 -19.60
C PRO A 7 -2.73 -6.11 -19.76
N ILE A 8 -2.01 -6.00 -20.88
CA ILE A 8 -0.91 -6.90 -21.22
C ILE A 8 0.28 -6.76 -20.28
N GLU A 9 0.44 -5.58 -19.66
CA GLU A 9 1.48 -5.29 -18.67
C GLU A 9 1.32 -6.14 -17.39
N LEU A 10 0.13 -6.68 -17.13
CA LEU A 10 -0.08 -7.65 -16.06
C LEU A 10 0.40 -9.07 -16.43
N SER A 11 0.73 -9.34 -17.69
CA SER A 11 1.08 -10.69 -18.17
C SER A 11 2.24 -11.36 -17.40
N PRO A 12 3.35 -10.67 -17.08
CA PRO A 12 4.42 -11.27 -16.27
C PRO A 12 3.91 -11.74 -14.89
N TYR A 13 2.96 -11.00 -14.32
CA TYR A 13 2.36 -11.30 -13.02
C TYR A 13 1.36 -12.45 -13.07
N ARG A 14 0.76 -12.75 -14.23
CA ARG A 14 -0.15 -13.90 -14.41
C ARG A 14 0.56 -15.22 -14.15
N ALA A 15 1.83 -15.31 -14.53
CA ALA A 15 2.63 -16.54 -14.38
C ALA A 15 3.01 -16.80 -12.91
N GLN A 16 3.19 -15.76 -12.10
CA GLN A 16 3.54 -15.88 -10.68
C GLN A 16 2.34 -15.77 -9.73
N GLY A 17 1.20 -15.28 -10.23
CA GLY A 17 0.01 -15.08 -9.43
C GLY A 17 -0.77 -16.36 -9.15
N LYS A 18 -1.57 -16.34 -8.10
CA LYS A 18 -2.51 -17.43 -7.77
C LYS A 18 -3.92 -17.05 -8.22
N THR A 19 -4.72 -18.05 -8.53
CA THR A 19 -6.14 -17.85 -8.89
C THR A 19 -6.98 -18.78 -8.04
N PHE A 20 -7.96 -18.21 -7.34
CA PHE A 20 -8.89 -18.94 -6.50
C PHE A 20 -10.29 -18.77 -7.06
N GLN A 21 -10.96 -19.89 -7.32
CA GLN A 21 -12.40 -19.88 -7.59
C GLN A 21 -13.12 -20.11 -6.27
N ILE A 22 -13.88 -19.12 -5.84
CA ILE A 22 -14.70 -19.21 -4.64
C ILE A 22 -16.09 -19.66 -5.09
N ALA A 23 -16.58 -20.75 -4.49
CA ALA A 23 -17.89 -21.32 -4.80
C ALA A 23 -18.73 -21.64 -3.55
N ALA A 24 -18.31 -21.15 -2.38
CA ALA A 24 -18.98 -21.37 -1.09
C ALA A 24 -20.12 -20.35 -0.87
N GLY A 25 -21.11 -20.34 -1.75
CA GLY A 25 -22.25 -19.40 -1.76
C GLY A 25 -22.00 -18.17 -2.63
N ASN A 26 -20.87 -17.49 -2.43
CA ASN A 26 -20.40 -16.43 -3.31
C ASN A 26 -19.62 -17.05 -4.46
N GLN A 27 -19.99 -16.71 -5.69
CA GLN A 27 -19.34 -17.16 -6.91
C GLN A 27 -18.46 -16.04 -7.44
N GLU A 28 -17.15 -16.15 -7.23
CA GLU A 28 -16.18 -15.16 -7.67
C GLU A 28 -14.82 -15.78 -7.97
N THR A 29 -13.96 -15.01 -8.64
CA THR A 29 -12.55 -15.37 -8.82
C THR A 29 -11.67 -14.31 -8.18
N ALA A 30 -10.76 -14.74 -7.32
CA ALA A 30 -9.73 -13.89 -6.75
C ALA A 30 -8.38 -14.18 -7.42
N TYR A 31 -7.72 -13.11 -7.86
CA TYR A 31 -6.39 -13.14 -8.45
C TYR A 31 -5.40 -12.51 -7.49
N GLU A 32 -4.42 -13.28 -7.06
CA GLU A 32 -3.40 -12.88 -6.11
C GLU A 32 -2.11 -12.53 -6.84
N ILE A 33 -1.60 -11.31 -6.63
CA ILE A 33 -0.35 -10.82 -7.22
C ILE A 33 0.66 -10.54 -6.12
N HIS A 34 1.76 -11.29 -6.17
CA HIS A 34 2.90 -11.11 -5.29
C HIS A 34 3.94 -10.20 -5.93
N PHE A 35 4.66 -9.46 -5.09
CA PHE A 35 5.74 -8.55 -5.46
C PHE A 35 6.98 -8.90 -4.67
N LYS A 36 8.14 -8.85 -5.31
CA LYS A 36 9.43 -9.12 -4.65
C LYS A 36 9.96 -7.91 -3.90
N ASN A 37 9.67 -6.73 -4.43
CA ASN A 37 10.11 -5.45 -3.88
C ASN A 37 9.12 -4.34 -4.22
N ARG A 38 9.36 -3.20 -3.59
CA ARG A 38 8.54 -2.00 -3.71
C ARG A 38 8.51 -1.47 -5.14
N GLU A 39 9.65 -1.43 -5.82
CA GLU A 39 9.78 -0.86 -7.16
C GLU A 39 8.93 -1.61 -8.18
N GLU A 40 8.86 -2.94 -8.06
CA GLU A 40 8.00 -3.79 -8.88
C GLU A 40 6.52 -3.45 -8.68
N PHE A 41 6.09 -3.26 -7.43
CA PHE A 41 4.72 -2.88 -7.10
C PHE A 41 4.37 -1.47 -7.60
N GLU A 42 5.18 -0.46 -7.25
CA GLU A 42 4.94 0.94 -7.63
C GLU A 42 4.85 1.10 -9.15
N LYS A 43 5.68 0.36 -9.90
CA LYS A 43 5.68 0.37 -11.37
C LYS A 43 4.36 -0.13 -11.96
N ILE A 44 3.77 -1.19 -11.41
CA ILE A 44 2.56 -1.80 -11.98
C ILE A 44 1.26 -1.25 -11.38
N TRP A 45 1.32 -0.58 -10.24
CA TRP A 45 0.15 -0.07 -9.53
C TRP A 45 -0.84 0.73 -10.41
N PRO A 46 -0.39 1.67 -11.26
CA PRO A 46 -1.31 2.39 -12.15
C PRO A 46 -2.05 1.48 -13.14
N THR A 47 -1.42 0.38 -13.57
CA THR A 47 -2.06 -0.62 -14.44
C THR A 47 -3.08 -1.45 -13.67
N ILE A 48 -2.77 -1.84 -12.44
CA ILE A 48 -3.71 -2.56 -11.57
C ILE A 48 -4.97 -1.72 -11.34
N GLN A 49 -4.84 -0.41 -11.11
CA GLN A 49 -5.99 0.47 -10.93
C GLN A 49 -6.96 0.46 -12.14
N LYS A 50 -6.45 0.29 -13.37
CA LYS A 50 -7.27 0.28 -14.59
C LYS A 50 -8.19 -0.95 -14.69
N VAL A 51 -7.90 -2.04 -13.99
CA VAL A 51 -8.78 -3.23 -14.02
C VAL A 51 -10.01 -3.07 -13.13
N LYS A 52 -9.99 -2.12 -12.19
CA LYS A 52 -11.10 -1.89 -11.26
C LYS A 52 -12.33 -1.42 -12.03
N SER A 53 -13.49 -1.96 -11.70
CA SER A 53 -14.74 -1.47 -12.26
C SER A 53 -15.08 -0.07 -11.72
N LYS A 54 -15.87 0.69 -12.49
CA LYS A 54 -16.53 1.90 -11.96
C LYS A 54 -17.44 1.52 -10.79
N GLY A 55 -17.37 2.25 -9.69
CA GLY A 55 -18.04 1.91 -8.42
C GLY A 55 -17.36 0.78 -7.62
N GLY A 56 -16.28 0.18 -8.16
CA GLY A 56 -15.48 -0.82 -7.45
C GLY A 56 -14.71 -0.21 -6.28
N THR A 57 -14.51 -1.00 -5.24
CA THR A 57 -13.88 -0.59 -3.97
C THR A 57 -12.38 -0.90 -3.93
N LEU A 58 -11.67 -0.17 -3.08
CA LEU A 58 -10.31 -0.49 -2.67
C LEU A 58 -10.31 -0.88 -1.19
N LYS A 59 -10.04 -2.15 -0.89
CA LYS A 59 -9.92 -2.66 0.47
C LYS A 59 -8.47 -2.58 0.92
N LEU A 60 -8.23 -2.16 2.16
CA LEU A 60 -6.92 -2.15 2.78
C LEU A 60 -6.92 -3.13 3.94
N SER A 61 -5.97 -4.03 3.98
CA SER A 61 -5.79 -5.03 5.04
C SER A 61 -4.33 -4.98 5.51
N SER A 62 -4.06 -5.36 6.76
CA SER A 62 -2.68 -5.48 7.25
C SER A 62 -2.17 -6.89 7.00
N ILE A 63 -0.85 -7.07 6.91
CA ILE A 63 -0.29 -8.41 7.07
C ILE A 63 -0.67 -8.99 8.45
N GLU A 64 -0.96 -10.29 8.51
CA GLU A 64 -1.27 -11.02 9.74
C GLU A 64 -0.27 -12.15 9.98
N LYS A 65 0.38 -12.12 11.15
CA LYS A 65 1.34 -13.14 11.58
C LYS A 65 1.12 -13.49 13.07
N PRO A 66 0.84 -14.76 13.44
CA PRO A 66 0.51 -15.86 12.54
C PRO A 66 -0.83 -15.61 11.82
N PHE A 67 -0.95 -16.16 10.62
CA PHE A 67 -2.22 -16.15 9.90
C PHE A 67 -3.18 -17.17 10.51
N ASP A 68 -4.39 -16.75 10.87
CA ASP A 68 -5.43 -17.66 11.34
C ASP A 68 -6.27 -18.16 10.16
N GLU A 69 -5.89 -19.34 9.64
CA GLU A 69 -6.57 -20.03 8.54
C GLU A 69 -8.06 -20.31 8.82
N LYS A 70 -8.50 -20.26 10.09
CA LYS A 70 -9.91 -20.46 10.44
C LYS A 70 -10.77 -19.24 10.11
N THR A 71 -10.17 -18.07 9.99
CA THR A 71 -10.90 -16.79 9.85
C THR A 71 -10.92 -16.26 8.43
N SER A 72 -10.05 -16.76 7.55
CA SER A 72 -9.95 -16.28 6.16
C SER A 72 -9.50 -17.40 5.23
N PHE A 73 -10.09 -17.42 4.03
CA PHE A 73 -9.64 -18.29 2.93
C PHE A 73 -8.33 -17.82 2.30
N PHE A 74 -7.97 -16.55 2.47
CA PHE A 74 -6.79 -15.95 1.85
C PHE A 74 -5.72 -15.66 2.89
N SER A 75 -4.51 -16.19 2.66
CA SER A 75 -3.36 -15.92 3.51
C SER A 75 -2.98 -14.45 3.46
N GLN A 76 -3.00 -13.78 4.62
CA GLN A 76 -2.52 -12.40 4.80
C GLN A 76 -1.08 -12.35 5.33
N ALA A 77 -0.29 -13.42 5.18
CA ALA A 77 1.04 -13.52 5.79
C ALA A 77 2.13 -12.65 5.12
N GLN A 78 1.86 -12.09 3.94
CA GLN A 78 2.80 -11.32 3.12
C GLN A 78 2.07 -10.21 2.34
N PRO A 79 2.76 -9.14 1.93
CA PRO A 79 2.18 -8.10 1.09
C PRO A 79 1.69 -8.69 -0.23
N ILE A 80 0.47 -8.35 -0.61
CA ILE A 80 -0.17 -8.89 -1.80
C ILE A 80 -1.24 -7.94 -2.33
N VAL A 81 -1.40 -7.91 -3.65
CA VAL A 81 -2.60 -7.33 -4.28
C VAL A 81 -3.57 -8.46 -4.60
N ARG A 82 -4.82 -8.34 -4.16
CA ARG A 82 -5.90 -9.21 -4.60
C ARG A 82 -6.86 -8.47 -5.50
N ILE A 83 -7.19 -9.07 -6.62
CA ILE A 83 -8.22 -8.56 -7.53
C ILE A 83 -9.39 -9.53 -7.48
N TYR A 84 -10.53 -9.07 -6.99
CA TYR A 84 -11.75 -9.84 -6.94
C TYR A 84 -12.59 -9.52 -8.16
N GLY A 85 -12.89 -10.51 -8.99
CA GLY A 85 -13.67 -10.32 -10.20
C GLY A 85 -14.74 -11.39 -10.41
N PRO A 86 -15.56 -11.23 -11.46
CA PRO A 86 -16.50 -12.24 -11.89
C PRO A 86 -15.83 -13.61 -12.10
N VAL A 87 -16.61 -14.69 -11.96
CA VAL A 87 -16.13 -16.04 -12.20
C VAL A 87 -15.55 -16.17 -13.61
N HIS A 88 -14.32 -16.66 -13.72
CA HIS A 88 -13.67 -16.86 -15.02
C HIS A 88 -12.94 -18.21 -15.10
N PRO A 89 -13.16 -19.02 -16.15
CA PRO A 89 -14.15 -18.84 -17.21
C PRO A 89 -15.59 -18.88 -16.68
N ALA A 90 -16.46 -18.10 -17.33
CA ALA A 90 -17.88 -18.06 -17.01
C ALA A 90 -18.55 -19.34 -17.52
N TRP A 91 -19.17 -20.11 -16.62
CA TRP A 91 -19.96 -21.28 -16.99
C TRP A 91 -21.45 -20.93 -16.94
N PRO A 92 -22.25 -21.32 -17.95
CA PRO A 92 -23.69 -21.09 -17.92
C PRO A 92 -24.32 -21.75 -16.68
N VAL A 93 -24.98 -20.94 -15.86
CA VAL A 93 -25.73 -21.39 -14.70
C VAL A 93 -27.11 -21.83 -15.18
N THR A 94 -27.42 -23.11 -14.99
CA THR A 94 -28.75 -23.64 -15.32
C THR A 94 -29.68 -23.44 -14.14
N PHE A 95 -30.79 -22.79 -14.40
CA PHE A 95 -31.82 -22.50 -13.42
C PHE A 95 -33.00 -23.49 -13.54
N ARG A 96 -33.81 -23.66 -12.48
CA ARG A 96 -35.07 -24.42 -12.54
C ARG A 96 -35.93 -23.86 -13.68
N GLY A 97 -36.32 -24.72 -14.62
CA GLY A 97 -36.96 -24.32 -15.88
C GLY A 97 -36.04 -24.39 -17.12
N GLY A 98 -34.79 -24.82 -16.97
CA GLY A 98 -33.89 -25.14 -18.10
C GLY A 98 -33.21 -23.93 -18.76
N LYS A 99 -33.60 -22.70 -18.38
CA LYS A 99 -32.92 -21.48 -18.84
C LYS A 99 -31.50 -21.40 -18.27
N LYS A 100 -30.59 -20.88 -19.08
CA LYS A 100 -29.18 -20.71 -18.74
C LYS A 100 -28.83 -19.22 -18.76
N LEU A 101 -28.25 -18.71 -17.68
CA LEU A 101 -27.61 -17.38 -17.68
C LEU A 101 -26.11 -17.56 -17.57
N VAL A 102 -25.35 -16.74 -18.29
CA VAL A 102 -23.89 -16.71 -18.19
C VAL A 102 -23.51 -15.63 -17.19
N PRO A 103 -22.83 -15.96 -16.07
CA PRO A 103 -22.36 -14.96 -15.13
C PRO A 103 -21.07 -14.33 -15.66
N GLY A 104 -21.00 -13.01 -15.71
CA GLY A 104 -19.81 -12.28 -16.14
C GLY A 104 -20.13 -11.15 -17.11
N PRO A 105 -19.14 -10.32 -17.44
CA PRO A 105 -19.30 -9.24 -18.38
C PRO A 105 -19.54 -9.75 -19.82
N PRO A 106 -20.20 -8.96 -20.68
CA PRO A 106 -20.89 -7.71 -20.33
C PRO A 106 -22.17 -7.98 -19.53
N TRP A 107 -22.36 -7.23 -18.43
CA TRP A 107 -23.57 -7.32 -17.62
C TRP A 107 -24.72 -6.50 -18.23
N PRO A 108 -25.97 -6.99 -18.15
CA PRO A 108 -27.14 -6.24 -18.62
C PRO A 108 -27.41 -5.02 -17.73
N ASP A 109 -28.15 -4.03 -18.24
CA ASP A 109 -28.50 -2.83 -17.47
C ASP A 109 -29.32 -3.14 -16.21
N SER A 110 -30.10 -4.21 -16.24
CA SER A 110 -30.85 -4.68 -15.07
C SER A 110 -29.97 -5.11 -13.91
N ALA A 111 -28.67 -5.34 -14.12
CA ALA A 111 -27.68 -5.68 -13.09
C ALA A 111 -27.00 -4.44 -12.46
N ARG A 112 -27.31 -3.22 -12.96
CA ARG A 112 -26.74 -1.97 -12.49
C ARG A 112 -27.59 -1.37 -11.37
N LEU A 113 -26.95 -0.62 -10.50
CA LEU A 113 -27.58 0.26 -9.51
C LEU A 113 -28.16 1.50 -10.21
N GLU A 114 -29.00 2.26 -9.51
CA GLU A 114 -29.63 3.48 -10.05
C GLU A 114 -28.62 4.50 -10.59
N ALA A 115 -27.42 4.56 -10.00
CA ALA A 115 -26.32 5.42 -10.44
C ALA A 115 -25.55 4.88 -11.69
N GLY A 116 -25.99 3.77 -12.28
CA GLY A 116 -25.38 3.11 -13.45
C GLY A 116 -24.15 2.23 -13.14
N GLU A 117 -23.72 2.20 -11.87
CA GLU A 117 -22.63 1.35 -11.39
C GLU A 117 -23.06 -0.11 -11.25
N LEU A 118 -22.13 -1.05 -11.32
CA LEU A 118 -22.43 -2.44 -11.00
C LEU A 118 -22.51 -2.63 -9.49
N SER A 119 -23.48 -3.42 -9.03
CA SER A 119 -23.48 -3.94 -7.67
C SER A 119 -22.26 -4.84 -7.44
N GLU A 120 -21.90 -5.08 -6.17
CA GLU A 120 -20.80 -6.01 -5.86
C GLU A 120 -21.13 -7.42 -6.36
N TYR A 121 -22.34 -7.87 -6.06
CA TYR A 121 -22.87 -9.15 -6.50
C TYR A 121 -24.20 -8.97 -7.22
N VAL A 122 -24.51 -9.93 -8.09
CA VAL A 122 -25.81 -10.09 -8.74
C VAL A 122 -26.40 -11.44 -8.40
N THR A 123 -27.71 -11.55 -8.54
CA THR A 123 -28.43 -12.82 -8.47
C THR A 123 -29.42 -12.93 -9.62
N GLY A 124 -29.85 -14.15 -9.93
CA GLY A 124 -30.89 -14.37 -10.92
C GLY A 124 -32.23 -13.85 -10.41
N SER A 125 -33.01 -13.22 -11.28
CA SER A 125 -34.39 -12.83 -10.99
C SER A 125 -35.26 -14.02 -10.55
N ALA A 126 -36.42 -13.77 -9.94
CA ALA A 126 -37.30 -14.84 -9.47
C ALA A 126 -37.78 -15.79 -10.59
N ASP A 127 -38.03 -15.23 -11.78
CA ASP A 127 -38.33 -15.96 -13.02
C ASP A 127 -37.07 -16.47 -13.74
N ARG A 128 -35.88 -16.10 -13.22
CA ARG A 128 -34.55 -16.57 -13.61
C ARG A 128 -34.22 -16.29 -15.08
N THR A 129 -34.69 -15.14 -15.56
CA THR A 129 -34.49 -14.68 -16.93
C THR A 129 -33.47 -13.55 -17.04
N THR A 130 -33.19 -12.85 -15.95
CA THR A 130 -32.25 -11.74 -15.95
C THR A 130 -31.39 -11.70 -14.69
N TRP A 131 -30.28 -10.97 -14.76
CA TRP A 131 -29.44 -10.63 -13.62
C TRP A 131 -29.95 -9.36 -12.95
N LEU A 132 -30.06 -9.40 -11.62
CA LEU A 132 -30.45 -8.27 -10.78
C LEU A 132 -29.37 -7.99 -9.72
N PRO A 133 -29.21 -6.75 -9.24
CA PRO A 133 -28.39 -6.44 -8.08
C PRO A 133 -28.77 -7.34 -6.91
N TYR A 134 -27.78 -7.97 -6.30
CA TYR A 134 -28.01 -8.73 -5.09
C TYR A 134 -28.20 -7.78 -3.91
N VAL A 135 -29.28 -7.98 -3.16
CA VAL A 135 -29.53 -7.36 -1.87
C VAL A 135 -29.41 -8.46 -0.82
N TYR A 136 -28.56 -8.24 0.18
CA TYR A 136 -28.33 -9.22 1.23
C TYR A 136 -29.62 -9.54 1.99
N ASP A 137 -29.99 -10.83 2.00
CA ASP A 137 -31.11 -11.36 2.78
C ASP A 137 -30.60 -12.56 3.59
N PRO A 138 -30.47 -12.44 4.94
CA PRO A 138 -29.96 -13.50 5.78
C PRO A 138 -30.85 -14.75 5.80
N ASN A 139 -32.12 -14.63 5.41
CA ASN A 139 -33.07 -15.75 5.39
C ASN A 139 -33.10 -16.48 4.05
N LYS A 140 -32.43 -15.95 3.01
CA LYS A 140 -32.40 -16.50 1.66
C LYS A 140 -30.97 -16.44 1.11
N PRO A 141 -30.10 -17.38 1.50
CA PRO A 141 -28.80 -17.51 0.85
C PRO A 141 -29.02 -17.88 -0.62
N ALA A 142 -29.05 -16.88 -1.48
CA ALA A 142 -29.12 -17.05 -2.92
C ALA A 142 -27.71 -17.32 -3.45
N GLY A 143 -27.63 -18.09 -4.53
CA GLY A 143 -26.43 -18.05 -5.37
C GLY A 143 -26.22 -16.61 -5.81
N MET A 144 -25.05 -16.06 -5.51
CA MET A 144 -24.68 -14.70 -5.89
C MET A 144 -23.36 -14.73 -6.64
N TRP A 145 -23.27 -13.95 -7.70
CA TRP A 145 -22.10 -13.89 -8.59
C TRP A 145 -21.51 -12.50 -8.53
N ARG A 146 -20.20 -12.41 -8.35
CA ARG A 146 -19.52 -11.11 -8.36
C ARG A 146 -19.70 -10.46 -9.73
N ALA A 147 -20.18 -9.22 -9.74
CA ALA A 147 -20.41 -8.49 -10.97
C ALA A 147 -19.29 -7.51 -11.30
N ARG A 148 -18.72 -6.87 -10.29
CA ARG A 148 -17.68 -5.85 -10.46
C ARG A 148 -16.32 -6.32 -10.01
N ILE A 149 -15.28 -5.64 -10.50
CA ILE A 149 -13.91 -5.83 -10.09
C ILE A 149 -13.58 -4.88 -8.93
N ASP A 150 -13.24 -5.46 -7.78
CA ASP A 150 -12.71 -4.76 -6.61
C ASP A 150 -11.24 -5.14 -6.38
N ILE A 151 -10.49 -4.27 -5.70
CA ILE A 151 -9.07 -4.50 -5.38
C ILE A 151 -8.89 -4.50 -3.87
N GLU A 152 -8.03 -5.37 -3.35
CA GLU A 152 -7.52 -5.34 -1.99
C GLU A 152 -6.01 -5.20 -2.00
N LEU A 153 -5.49 -4.34 -1.11
CA LEU A 153 -4.08 -4.22 -0.78
C LEU A 153 -3.86 -4.81 0.61
N VAL A 154 -3.05 -5.86 0.71
CA VAL A 154 -2.50 -6.31 1.99
C VAL A 154 -1.19 -5.57 2.21
N VAL A 155 -1.22 -4.62 3.13
CA VAL A 155 -0.21 -3.60 3.35
C VAL A 155 0.78 -4.07 4.41
N ASP A 156 2.06 -3.92 4.13
CA ASP A 156 3.17 -4.17 5.05
C ASP A 156 3.96 -2.90 5.39
N GLY A 157 3.81 -1.82 4.60
CA GLY A 157 4.58 -0.58 4.75
C GLY A 157 5.99 -0.65 4.15
N GLU A 158 6.44 -1.82 3.70
CA GLU A 158 7.74 -2.00 3.05
C GLU A 158 7.57 -2.14 1.53
N ILE A 159 6.90 -3.19 1.06
CA ILE A 159 6.64 -3.41 -0.38
C ILE A 159 5.43 -2.59 -0.84
N ILE A 160 4.33 -2.69 -0.09
CA ILE A 160 3.10 -1.93 -0.33
C ILE A 160 3.04 -0.85 0.75
N ASP A 161 3.53 0.34 0.41
CA ASP A 161 3.52 1.52 1.28
C ASP A 161 2.52 2.56 0.76
N LEU A 162 1.46 2.78 1.55
CA LEU A 162 0.38 3.71 1.19
C LEU A 162 0.84 5.17 1.15
N ASN A 163 1.96 5.53 1.77
CA ASN A 163 2.50 6.89 1.73
C ASN A 163 3.20 7.23 0.41
N ARG A 164 3.48 6.21 -0.41
CA ARG A 164 4.25 6.36 -1.65
C ARG A 164 3.44 6.15 -2.92
N ILE A 165 2.25 5.57 -2.80
CA ILE A 165 1.33 5.39 -3.92
C ILE A 165 0.18 6.39 -3.86
N ARG A 166 -0.31 6.79 -5.03
CA ARG A 166 -1.56 7.54 -5.13
C ARG A 166 -2.74 6.58 -5.15
N LEU A 167 -3.65 6.73 -4.20
CA LEU A 167 -4.94 6.06 -4.22
C LEU A 167 -5.91 6.82 -5.16
N PRO A 168 -6.82 6.14 -5.87
CA PRO A 168 -7.75 6.83 -6.76
C PRO A 168 -8.74 7.68 -5.95
N ALA A 169 -8.87 8.97 -6.27
CA ALA A 169 -9.67 9.92 -5.50
C ALA A 169 -11.19 9.65 -5.55
N ASP A 170 -11.65 9.01 -6.62
CA ASP A 170 -13.06 8.67 -6.88
C ASP A 170 -13.45 7.28 -6.34
N THR A 171 -12.54 6.63 -5.61
CA THR A 171 -12.72 5.24 -5.18
C THR A 171 -13.05 5.18 -3.70
N ARG A 172 -14.14 4.46 -3.39
CA ARG A 172 -14.48 4.13 -2.01
C ARG A 172 -13.40 3.22 -1.42
N ILE A 173 -12.74 3.71 -0.37
CA ILE A 173 -11.75 2.97 0.41
C ILE A 173 -12.44 2.31 1.61
N ILE A 174 -12.17 1.02 1.81
CA ILE A 174 -12.59 0.26 3.00
C ILE A 174 -11.31 -0.12 3.74
N ASP A 175 -11.05 0.52 4.88
CA ASP A 175 -9.85 0.27 5.66
C ASP A 175 -10.13 -0.76 6.77
N ASN A 176 -9.71 -2.01 6.51
CA ASN A 176 -9.78 -3.14 7.43
C ASN A 176 -8.42 -3.44 8.08
N ARG A 177 -7.43 -2.54 7.93
CA ARG A 177 -6.13 -2.71 8.59
C ARG A 177 -6.36 -2.78 10.09
N LYS A 178 -5.74 -3.77 10.73
CA LYS A 178 -5.71 -3.82 12.20
C LYS A 178 -4.93 -2.58 12.67
N PRO A 179 -5.48 -1.80 13.62
CA PRO A 179 -4.72 -0.73 14.21
C PRO A 179 -3.47 -1.32 14.87
N TRP A 180 -2.32 -0.68 14.63
CA TRP A 180 -1.08 -1.08 15.28
C TRP A 180 -1.28 -1.11 16.79
N THR A 181 -0.83 -2.18 17.43
CA THR A 181 -0.80 -2.23 18.89
C THR A 181 0.21 -1.21 19.41
N ARG A 182 0.05 -0.77 20.66
CA ARG A 182 1.02 0.13 21.30
C ARG A 182 2.44 -0.45 21.28
N GLN A 183 2.56 -1.76 21.40
CA GLN A 183 3.85 -2.46 21.38
C GLN A 183 4.51 -2.37 20.00
N GLU A 184 3.77 -2.64 18.93
CA GLU A 184 4.29 -2.52 17.55
C GLU A 184 4.66 -1.08 17.21
N ILE A 185 3.84 -0.11 17.62
CA ILE A 185 4.17 1.33 17.47
C ILE A 185 5.50 1.63 18.17
N SER A 186 5.67 1.13 19.39
CA SER A 186 6.90 1.38 20.19
C SER A 186 8.11 0.71 19.57
N GLN A 187 7.97 -0.51 19.04
CA GLN A 187 9.03 -1.22 18.34
C GLN A 187 9.43 -0.52 17.05
N ASN A 188 8.46 -0.09 16.24
CA ASN A 188 8.70 0.66 15.01
C ASN A 188 9.39 2.00 15.28
N HIS A 189 8.95 2.75 16.29
CA HIS A 189 9.64 3.98 16.70
C HIS A 189 11.06 3.72 17.18
N THR A 190 11.28 2.63 17.91
CA THR A 190 12.62 2.25 18.39
C THR A 190 13.55 1.93 17.24
N GLU A 191 13.09 1.15 16.25
CA GLU A 191 13.90 0.79 15.09
C GLU A 191 14.14 2.00 14.18
N TRP A 192 13.13 2.87 14.00
CA TRP A 192 13.30 4.13 13.27
C TRP A 192 14.32 5.06 13.95
N ILE A 193 14.23 5.27 15.27
CA ILE A 193 15.21 6.07 16.01
C ILE A 193 16.62 5.46 15.86
N LYS A 194 16.75 4.14 15.97
CA LYS A 194 18.03 3.44 15.80
C LYS A 194 18.64 3.70 14.43
N GLU A 195 17.87 3.64 13.35
CA GLU A 195 18.37 3.95 12.00
C GLU A 195 18.73 5.44 11.84
N CYS A 196 17.95 6.36 12.41
CA CYS A 196 18.31 7.78 12.45
C CYS A 196 19.66 8.00 13.16
N LEU A 197 19.84 7.38 14.33
CA LEU A 197 21.08 7.48 15.11
C LEU A 197 22.28 6.89 14.35
N LYS A 198 22.11 5.74 13.68
CA LYS A 198 23.16 5.14 12.83
C LYS A 198 23.55 6.07 11.68
N ARG A 199 22.57 6.70 11.01
CA ARG A 199 22.84 7.60 9.89
C ARG A 199 23.60 8.84 10.32
N VAL A 200 23.19 9.49 11.41
CA VAL A 200 23.93 10.64 11.97
C VAL A 200 25.33 10.22 12.44
N GLN A 201 25.45 9.05 13.08
CA GLN A 201 26.73 8.51 13.50
C GLN A 201 27.63 8.04 12.34
N SER A 202 27.13 7.91 11.11
CA SER A 202 27.97 7.51 9.97
C SER A 202 28.98 8.60 9.59
N ILE A 203 28.71 9.85 9.98
CA ILE A 203 29.58 11.01 9.75
C ILE A 203 30.75 10.95 10.73
N ARG A 204 31.97 11.13 10.21
CA ARG A 204 33.22 10.99 10.97
C ARG A 204 34.08 12.25 10.85
N PRO A 205 34.96 12.51 11.83
CA PRO A 205 36.06 13.45 11.64
C PRO A 205 36.84 13.14 10.36
N GLY A 206 37.23 14.18 9.63
CA GLY A 206 37.84 14.09 8.30
C GLY A 206 36.87 14.30 7.13
N ALA A 207 35.55 14.14 7.34
CA ALA A 207 34.55 14.53 6.34
C ALA A 207 34.45 16.05 6.20
N THR A 208 33.91 16.51 5.08
CA THR A 208 33.66 17.91 4.75
C THR A 208 32.33 18.39 5.34
N ARG A 209 32.16 19.71 5.49
CA ARG A 209 30.88 20.34 5.85
C ARG A 209 29.80 20.03 4.81
N GLY A 210 30.13 19.98 3.52
CA GLY A 210 29.21 19.62 2.46
C GLY A 210 28.63 18.21 2.66
N GLU A 211 29.49 17.21 2.92
CA GLU A 211 29.07 15.83 3.21
C GLU A 211 28.21 15.74 4.48
N LEU A 212 28.51 16.55 5.51
CA LEU A 212 27.66 16.64 6.71
C LEU A 212 26.26 17.17 6.35
N LEU A 213 26.20 18.24 5.56
CA LEU A 213 24.95 18.89 5.15
C LEU A 213 24.06 18.01 4.26
N ASP A 214 24.52 16.86 3.77
CA ASP A 214 23.65 15.86 3.14
C ASP A 214 22.72 15.19 4.15
N VAL A 215 23.15 15.06 5.40
CA VAL A 215 22.46 14.32 6.47
C VAL A 215 21.74 15.25 7.46
N VAL A 216 22.33 16.40 7.78
CA VAL A 216 21.83 17.35 8.77
C VAL A 216 21.46 18.70 8.13
N ALA A 217 20.68 19.50 8.84
CA ALA A 217 20.34 20.87 8.51
C ALA A 217 20.81 21.81 9.63
N THR A 218 20.92 23.10 9.32
CA THR A 218 21.21 24.14 10.31
C THR A 218 19.95 24.45 11.13
N GLU A 219 20.10 24.56 12.44
CA GLU A 219 19.10 25.18 13.33
C GLU A 219 19.60 26.59 13.72
N GLY A 220 18.68 27.46 14.14
CA GLY A 220 19.01 28.79 14.66
C GLY A 220 19.92 28.73 15.89
N GLY A 221 20.34 29.91 16.37
CA GLY A 221 21.21 30.05 17.55
C GLY A 221 22.66 30.46 17.23
N ILE A 222 23.48 30.50 18.29
CA ILE A 222 24.85 31.00 18.21
C ILE A 222 25.72 29.99 17.47
N SER A 223 26.26 30.40 16.32
CA SER A 223 27.16 29.59 15.50
C SER A 223 28.31 30.45 14.99
N ASN A 224 29.43 29.79 14.70
CA ASN A 224 30.54 30.39 13.96
C ASN A 224 31.13 29.37 13.00
N ARG A 225 32.02 29.82 12.10
CA ARG A 225 32.62 28.93 11.11
C ARG A 225 33.31 27.69 11.71
N LEU A 226 33.88 27.80 12.91
CA LEU A 226 34.66 26.71 13.51
C LEU A 226 33.82 25.80 14.40
N SER A 227 32.61 26.20 14.79
CA SER A 227 31.76 25.43 15.71
C SER A 227 30.29 25.74 15.48
N ARG A 228 29.50 24.69 15.27
CA ARG A 228 28.06 24.81 15.01
C ARG A 228 27.28 23.59 15.49
N ARG A 229 26.06 23.84 15.95
CA ARG A 229 25.02 22.84 16.19
C ARG A 229 24.20 22.60 14.92
N TYR A 230 23.97 21.34 14.62
CA TYR A 230 23.13 20.90 13.51
C TYR A 230 22.02 19.97 14.00
N VAL A 231 20.94 19.90 13.23
CA VAL A 231 19.78 19.04 13.48
C VAL A 231 19.63 18.01 12.37
N TYR A 232 19.19 16.80 12.69
CA TYR A 232 18.92 15.77 11.68
C TYR A 232 17.72 16.18 10.81
N LYS A 233 17.86 16.07 9.47
CA LYS A 233 16.85 16.57 8.52
C LYS A 233 15.46 15.98 8.69
N GLU A 234 15.37 14.70 9.06
CA GLU A 234 14.08 14.00 9.22
C GLU A 234 13.52 14.12 10.64
N CYS A 235 14.31 14.62 11.61
CA CYS A 235 13.88 14.82 12.99
C CYS A 235 14.68 15.94 13.67
N PRO A 236 14.14 17.17 13.74
CA PRO A 236 14.83 18.32 14.32
C PRO A 236 15.18 18.20 15.82
N TYR A 237 14.67 17.16 16.50
CA TYR A 237 15.00 16.89 17.90
C TYR A 237 16.33 16.12 18.07
N ILE A 238 16.85 15.50 17.01
CA ILE A 238 18.15 14.82 17.04
C ILE A 238 19.21 15.83 16.62
N LYS A 239 20.14 16.14 17.52
CA LYS A 239 21.16 17.17 17.31
C LYS A 239 22.58 16.63 17.44
N VAL A 240 23.50 17.32 16.79
CA VAL A 240 24.95 17.12 16.92
C VAL A 240 25.68 18.45 16.97
N ASP A 241 26.70 18.51 17.82
CA ASP A 241 27.63 19.63 17.88
C ASP A 241 28.89 19.26 17.10
N VAL A 242 29.32 20.15 16.20
CA VAL A 242 30.40 19.89 15.23
C VAL A 242 31.43 21.01 15.30
N GLU A 243 32.70 20.62 15.37
CA GLU A 243 33.86 21.51 15.24
C GLU A 243 34.52 21.30 13.88
N PHE A 244 35.01 22.39 13.28
CA PHE A 244 35.63 22.40 11.96
C PHE A 244 37.04 22.98 11.97
N LYS A 245 37.86 22.49 11.05
CA LYS A 245 39.07 23.16 10.56
C LYS A 245 38.72 23.88 9.27
N ALA A 246 38.88 25.19 9.26
CA ALA A 246 38.66 26.00 8.08
C ALA A 246 39.65 25.67 6.95
N ILE A 247 39.15 25.61 5.72
CA ILE A 247 39.98 25.58 4.51
C ILE A 247 39.95 26.96 3.82
N GLY A 248 41.13 27.59 3.69
CA GLY A 248 41.31 28.94 3.14
C GLY A 248 41.16 30.09 4.15
N ASP A 249 41.40 31.32 3.70
CA ASP A 249 41.57 32.52 4.56
C ASP A 249 40.29 33.35 4.77
N GLY A 250 39.14 32.70 4.92
CA GLY A 250 37.84 33.37 5.08
C GLY A 250 37.24 33.27 6.48
N MET A 251 36.36 34.21 6.84
CA MET A 251 35.53 34.11 8.05
C MET A 251 34.19 33.37 7.80
N LEU A 252 33.76 33.27 6.54
CA LEU A 252 32.49 32.63 6.15
C LEU A 252 32.62 31.11 6.08
N GLU A 253 31.54 30.42 6.46
CA GLU A 253 31.43 28.96 6.35
C GLU A 253 31.72 28.48 4.92
N ASN A 254 32.50 27.40 4.80
CA ASN A 254 32.84 26.80 3.53
C ASN A 254 32.49 25.31 3.56
N ASP A 255 31.89 24.80 2.49
CA ASP A 255 31.50 23.39 2.37
C ASP A 255 32.71 22.44 2.44
N ASN A 256 33.92 22.92 2.11
CA ASN A 256 35.15 22.16 2.21
C ASN A 256 35.80 22.20 3.61
N ASP A 257 35.21 22.91 4.58
CA ASP A 257 35.69 22.89 5.96
C ASP A 257 35.65 21.46 6.50
N ILE A 258 36.73 21.03 7.18
CA ILE A 258 36.90 19.64 7.60
C ILE A 258 36.43 19.46 9.03
N ILE A 259 35.58 18.47 9.28
CA ILE A 259 35.14 18.12 10.63
C ILE A 259 36.35 17.62 11.43
N THR A 260 36.65 18.30 12.54
CA THR A 260 37.67 17.86 13.50
C THR A 260 37.06 17.08 14.65
N LYS A 261 35.85 17.47 15.08
CA LYS A 261 35.08 16.75 16.11
C LYS A 261 33.60 16.79 15.78
N ILE A 262 32.92 15.72 16.16
CA ILE A 262 31.46 15.60 16.11
C ILE A 262 30.99 14.89 17.38
N SER A 263 29.97 15.42 18.04
CA SER A 263 29.39 14.81 19.23
C SER A 263 28.66 13.50 18.88
N LYS A 264 28.37 12.68 19.90
CA LYS A 264 27.30 11.68 19.74
C LYS A 264 25.97 12.42 19.49
N PRO A 265 25.04 11.86 18.69
CA PRO A 265 23.71 12.43 18.56
C PRO A 265 23.01 12.44 19.92
N PHE A 266 22.32 13.54 20.23
CA PHE A 266 21.54 13.70 21.45
C PHE A 266 20.16 14.29 21.13
N LEU A 267 19.24 14.13 22.09
CA LEU A 267 17.89 14.68 21.98
C LEU A 267 17.80 16.02 22.68
N GLU A 268 17.25 17.02 22.00
CA GLU A 268 16.97 18.33 22.56
C GLU A 268 15.74 18.92 21.84
N TRP A 269 14.90 19.66 22.55
CA TRP A 269 13.76 20.35 21.94
C TRP A 269 14.23 21.36 20.89
N SER A 270 13.42 21.56 19.85
CA SER A 270 13.68 22.59 18.86
C SER A 270 13.66 23.96 19.52
N ILE A 271 14.64 24.78 19.19
CA ILE A 271 14.66 26.17 19.63
C ILE A 271 13.87 26.95 18.57
N ALA A 272 12.72 27.49 18.96
CA ALA A 272 12.02 28.45 18.11
C ALA A 272 12.77 29.80 18.17
N ASP A 273 12.97 30.40 17.00
CA ASP A 273 13.38 31.81 16.90
C ASP A 273 12.26 32.75 17.41
#